data_AF-A0A699XDZ9-F1
#
_entry.id   AF-A0A699XDZ9-F1
#
_cell.length_a   1.000
_cell.length_b   1.000
_cell.length_c   1.000
_cell.angle_alpha   90.00
_cell.angle_beta   90.00
_cell.angle_gamma   90.00
#
_symmetry.space_group_name_H-M   'P 1'
#
loop_
_entity.id
_entity.type
_entity.pdbx_description
1 polymer ?
#
loop_
_entity_poly.entity_id
_entity_poly.type
_entity_poly.pdbx_seq_one_letter_code
_entity_poly.pdbx_strand_id
1 'polypeptide(L)'
;RQKLTQLIQEEFGSVDLIAGVATAGIPQGVLVAQELGLPFAYVRAKAKEHGTGSLIEGEIVEGQRVVVVEDLISTGKSSLQAVNALKEAGLSVAG
;
A
#
# COMPACT_ATOMS: atom_id res chain seq x y z
N ARG A 1 -9.03 -2.41 -12.56
CA ARG A 1 -9.27 -1.48 -11.43
C ARG A 1 -10.63 -1.70 -10.77
N GLN A 2 -11.77 -1.55 -11.47
CA GLN A 2 -13.12 -1.69 -10.88
C GLN A 2 -13.35 -2.97 -10.07
N LYS A 3 -12.94 -4.14 -10.60
CA LYS A 3 -13.08 -5.40 -9.85
C LYS A 3 -12.21 -5.47 -8.60
N LEU A 4 -10.99 -4.91 -8.66
CA LEU A 4 -10.09 -4.85 -7.50
C LEU A 4 -10.69 -3.94 -6.41
N THR A 5 -11.19 -2.77 -6.82
CA THR A 5 -11.88 -1.82 -5.94
C THR A 5 -13.09 -2.46 -5.25
N GLN A 6 -13.93 -3.18 -6.01
CA GLN A 6 -15.08 -3.89 -5.46
C GLN A 6 -14.65 -4.92 -4.40
N LEU A 7 -13.65 -5.76 -4.71
CA LEU A 7 -13.16 -6.77 -3.78
C LEU A 7 -12.61 -6.14 -2.49
N ILE A 8 -11.90 -5.03 -2.59
CA ILE A 8 -11.39 -4.31 -1.42
C ILE A 8 -12.53 -3.84 -0.53
N GLN A 9 -13.58 -3.28 -1.11
CA GLN A 9 -14.74 -2.82 -0.35
C GLN A 9 -15.54 -3.97 0.26
N GLU A 10 -15.68 -5.09 -0.44
CA GLU A 10 -16.40 -6.28 0.04
C GLU A 10 -15.67 -6.97 1.20
N GLU A 11 -14.36 -7.17 1.07
CA GLU A 11 -13.56 -7.92 2.05
C GLU A 11 -13.13 -7.04 3.24
N PHE A 12 -12.76 -5.79 2.98
CA PHE A 12 -12.17 -4.92 3.99
C PHE A 12 -13.06 -3.76 4.39
N GLY A 13 -14.10 -3.42 3.64
CA GLY A 13 -14.94 -2.25 3.92
C GLY A 13 -14.22 -0.93 3.62
N SER A 14 -14.51 0.11 4.40
CA SER A 14 -13.92 1.45 4.23
C SER A 14 -12.45 1.49 4.63
N VAL A 15 -11.61 2.06 3.76
CA VAL A 15 -10.18 2.26 3.98
C VAL A 15 -9.80 3.70 3.65
N ASP A 16 -8.69 4.17 4.21
CA ASP A 16 -8.26 5.57 4.13
C ASP A 16 -7.12 5.77 3.12
N LEU A 17 -6.40 4.69 2.79
CA LEU A 17 -5.20 4.72 1.96
C LEU A 17 -5.07 3.44 1.13
N ILE A 18 -4.58 3.57 -0.10
CA ILE A 18 -4.09 2.44 -0.90
C ILE A 18 -2.57 2.52 -0.99
N ALA A 19 -1.89 1.41 -0.67
CA ALA A 19 -0.45 1.30 -0.80
C ALA A 19 -0.07 0.29 -1.90
N GLY A 20 0.78 0.66 -2.84
CA GLY A 20 1.37 -0.28 -3.79
C GLY A 20 2.71 -0.84 -3.29
N VAL A 21 3.04 -2.09 -3.60
CA VAL A 21 4.42 -2.55 -3.44
C VAL A 21 5.21 -2.23 -4.71
N ALA A 22 6.39 -1.64 -4.54
CA ALA A 22 7.24 -1.31 -5.67
C ALA A 22 7.78 -2.59 -6.33
N THR A 23 7.74 -2.74 -7.65
CA THR A 23 7.42 -1.71 -8.66
C THR A 23 6.10 -1.97 -9.38
N ALA A 24 5.77 -3.24 -9.62
CA ALA A 24 4.64 -3.63 -10.45
C ALA A 24 3.28 -3.51 -9.74
N GLY A 25 3.24 -3.46 -8.41
CA GLY A 25 2.03 -3.12 -7.64
C GLY A 25 1.62 -1.65 -7.76
N ILE A 26 2.54 -0.74 -8.14
CA ILE A 26 2.29 0.71 -8.18
C ILE A 26 1.18 1.09 -9.18
N PRO A 27 1.23 0.70 -10.48
CA PRO A 27 0.21 1.14 -11.43
C PRO A 27 -1.19 0.65 -11.05
N GLN A 28 -1.29 -0.57 -10.52
CA GLN A 28 -2.57 -1.13 -10.08
C GLN A 28 -3.10 -0.39 -8.86
N GLY A 29 -2.25 -0.16 -7.86
CA GLY A 29 -2.61 0.57 -6.64
C GLY A 29 -3.04 2.02 -6.91
N VAL A 30 -2.33 2.75 -7.78
CA VAL A 30 -2.72 4.12 -8.17
C VAL A 30 -4.10 4.13 -8.82
N LEU A 31 -4.37 3.18 -9.73
CA LEU A 31 -5.66 3.11 -10.40
C LEU A 31 -6.81 2.77 -9.45
N VAL A 32 -6.55 1.98 -8.40
CA VAL A 32 -7.52 1.68 -7.35
C VAL A 32 -7.75 2.89 -6.44
N ALA A 33 -6.69 3.57 -6.03
CA ALA A 33 -6.76 4.79 -5.22
C ALA A 33 -7.57 5.87 -5.96
N GLN A 34 -7.30 6.06 -7.25
CA GLN A 34 -8.02 7.00 -8.10
C GLN A 34 -9.50 6.65 -8.22
N GLU A 35 -9.85 5.37 -8.40
CA GLU A 35 -11.25 4.93 -8.47
C GLU A 35 -11.99 5.14 -7.15
N LEU A 36 -11.30 4.97 -6.02
CA LEU A 36 -11.86 5.17 -4.67
C LEU A 36 -11.84 6.63 -4.19
N GLY A 37 -11.13 7.53 -4.90
CA GLY A 37 -10.90 8.90 -4.44
C GLY A 37 -10.02 8.98 -3.18
N LEU A 38 -9.13 8.01 -2.98
CA LEU A 38 -8.25 7.91 -1.81
C LEU A 38 -6.82 8.34 -2.14
N PRO A 39 -6.04 8.78 -1.14
CA PRO A 39 -4.60 8.97 -1.31
C PRO A 39 -3.91 7.66 -1.70
N PHE A 40 -2.73 7.80 -2.30
CA PHE A 40 -1.89 6.67 -2.69
C PHE A 40 -0.48 6.83 -2.11
N ALA A 41 0.05 5.73 -1.59
CA ALA A 41 1.43 5.58 -1.19
C ALA A 41 2.04 4.33 -1.85
N TYR A 42 3.36 4.18 -1.80
CA TYR A 42 3.97 2.91 -2.16
C TYR A 42 5.19 2.59 -1.30
N VAL A 43 5.49 1.29 -1.15
CA VAL A 43 6.63 0.81 -0.37
C VAL A 43 7.75 0.35 -1.30
N ARG A 44 8.95 0.88 -1.09
CA ARG A 44 10.17 0.55 -1.82
C ARG A 44 10.72 -0.79 -1.35
N ALA A 45 11.39 -1.51 -2.25
CA ALA A 45 12.11 -2.74 -1.88
C ALA A 45 13.34 -2.47 -0.99
N LYS A 46 13.91 -1.27 -1.07
CA LYS A 46 15.07 -0.82 -0.29
C LYS A 46 14.91 0.63 0.16
N ALA A 47 15.43 0.92 1.34
CA ALA A 47 15.47 2.27 1.91
C ALA A 47 16.20 3.24 0.98
N LYS A 48 15.90 4.54 1.10
CA LYS A 48 16.69 5.59 0.44
C LYS A 48 18.13 5.53 0.94
N GLU A 49 19.09 5.64 0.01
CA GLU A 49 20.52 5.67 0.36
C GLU A 49 20.92 6.95 1.11
N HIS A 50 20.14 8.03 0.96
CA HIS A 50 20.41 9.34 1.55
C HIS A 50 19.09 9.92 2.13
N GLY A 51 19.12 10.45 3.36
CA GLY A 51 17.95 11.01 4.06
C GLY A 51 17.50 10.17 5.27
N THR A 52 16.21 10.18 5.59
CA THR A 52 15.62 9.50 6.77
C THR A 52 15.52 7.97 6.64
N GLY A 53 15.94 7.38 5.52
CA GLY A 53 15.89 5.93 5.30
C GLY A 53 14.48 5.35 5.13
N SER A 54 13.45 6.18 4.91
CA SER A 54 12.07 5.71 4.75
C SER A 54 11.91 4.74 3.57
N LEU A 55 11.16 3.66 3.81
CA LEU A 55 10.71 2.72 2.78
C LEU A 55 9.43 3.19 2.08
N ILE A 56 8.69 4.14 2.67
CA ILE A 56 7.39 4.57 2.17
C ILE A 56 7.52 5.90 1.45
N GLU A 57 6.85 6.01 0.31
CA GLU A 57 6.73 7.21 -0.51
C GLU A 57 5.25 7.58 -0.65
N GLY A 58 4.93 8.86 -0.53
CA GLY A 58 3.55 9.36 -0.47
C GLY A 58 3.24 9.96 0.90
N GLU A 59 2.09 10.62 0.99
CA GLU A 59 1.61 11.20 2.25
C GLU A 59 0.85 10.14 3.03
N ILE A 60 1.31 9.88 4.25
CA ILE A 60 0.68 8.94 5.19
C ILE A 60 0.42 9.66 6.50
N VAL A 61 -0.66 9.29 7.17
CA VAL A 61 -1.03 9.79 8.49
C VAL A 61 -1.17 8.60 9.43
N GLU A 62 -0.61 8.73 10.63
CA GLU A 62 -0.71 7.70 11.67
C GLU A 62 -2.18 7.33 11.95
N GLY A 63 -2.43 6.04 12.11
CA GLY A 63 -3.78 5.49 12.30
C GLY A 63 -4.59 5.25 11.02
N GLN A 64 -4.13 5.73 9.85
CA GLN A 64 -4.82 5.44 8.58
C GLN A 64 -4.95 3.93 8.35
N ARG A 65 -6.15 3.52 7.92
CA ARG A 65 -6.42 2.15 7.54
C ARG A 65 -6.04 1.93 6.07
N VAL A 66 -5.10 1.03 5.82
CA VAL A 66 -4.47 0.85 4.51
C VAL A 66 -4.68 -0.56 3.96
N VAL A 67 -4.86 -0.65 2.64
CA VAL A 67 -4.79 -1.92 1.89
C VAL A 67 -3.58 -1.91 0.97
N VAL A 68 -2.86 -3.02 0.93
CA VAL A 68 -1.66 -3.21 0.12
C VAL A 68 -2.01 -3.92 -1.20
N VAL A 69 -1.58 -3.35 -2.32
CA VAL A 69 -1.75 -3.90 -3.66
C VAL A 69 -0.41 -4.38 -4.19
N GLU A 70 -0.36 -5.66 -4.55
CA GLU A 70 0.78 -6.34 -5.15
C GLU A 70 0.31 -7.01 -6.46
N ASP A 71 1.17 -7.07 -7.46
CA ASP A 71 0.85 -7.69 -8.76
C ASP A 71 0.93 -9.23 -8.70
N LEU A 72 1.95 -9.75 -8.02
CA LEU A 72 2.20 -11.18 -7.90
C LEU A 72 2.85 -11.51 -6.56
N ILE A 73 2.29 -12.50 -5.87
CA ILE A 73 2.85 -13.05 -4.65
C ILE A 73 3.52 -14.39 -4.97
N SER A 74 4.83 -14.46 -4.79
CA SER A 74 5.60 -15.72 -4.87
C SER A 74 5.84 -16.30 -3.48
N THR A 75 6.87 -15.80 -2.79
CA THR A 75 7.22 -16.18 -1.41
C THR A 75 6.52 -15.33 -0.35
N GLY A 76 5.87 -14.22 -0.75
CA GLY A 76 5.26 -13.26 0.16
C GLY A 76 6.24 -12.32 0.87
N LYS A 77 7.54 -12.42 0.61
CA LYS A 77 8.55 -11.61 1.30
C LYS A 77 8.38 -10.11 1.05
N SER A 78 8.10 -9.70 -0.19
CA SER A 78 7.87 -8.29 -0.54
C SER A 78 6.63 -7.75 0.17
N SER A 79 5.55 -8.53 0.15
CA SER A 79 4.28 -8.19 0.80
C SER A 79 4.46 -8.03 2.31
N LEU A 80 5.11 -8.98 2.99
CA LEU A 80 5.38 -8.90 4.43
C LEU A 80 6.28 -7.72 4.79
N GLN A 81 7.31 -7.44 3.98
CA GLN A 81 8.17 -6.26 4.19
C GLN A 81 7.36 -4.96 4.06
N ALA A 82 6.47 -4.87 3.07
CA ALA A 82 5.61 -3.71 2.88
C ALA A 82 4.65 -3.52 4.05
N VAL A 83 3.98 -4.59 4.47
CA VAL A 83 3.09 -4.60 5.64
C VAL A 83 3.82 -4.15 6.91
N ASN A 84 5.02 -4.67 7.16
CA ASN A 84 5.80 -4.29 8.33
C ASN A 84 6.20 -2.82 8.29
N ALA A 85 6.69 -2.32 7.16
CA ALA A 85 7.04 -0.91 7.01
C ALA A 85 5.84 0.02 7.29
N LEU A 86 4.66 -0.32 6.78
CA LEU A 86 3.43 0.46 7.01
C LEU A 86 3.00 0.42 8.48
N LYS A 87 3.09 -0.74 9.14
CA LYS A 87 2.79 -0.88 10.57
C LYS A 87 3.79 -0.11 11.45
N GLU A 88 5.07 -0.17 11.13
CA GLU A 88 6.12 0.59 11.83
C GLU A 88 5.94 2.11 11.66
N ALA A 89 5.36 2.55 10.54
CA ALA A 89 4.95 3.93 10.31
C ALA A 89 3.60 4.31 10.96
N GLY A 90 3.01 3.40 11.75
CA GLY A 90 1.80 3.67 12.54
C GLY A 90 0.48 3.46 11.78
N LEU A 91 0.48 2.80 10.62
CA LEU A 91 -0.74 2.54 9.86
C LEU A 91 -1.41 1.24 10.31
N SER A 92 -2.74 1.20 10.17
CA SER A 92 -3.54 0.00 10.42
C SER A 92 -3.73 -0.77 9.12
N VAL A 93 -2.90 -1.79 8.88
CA VAL A 93 -2.99 -2.60 7.67
C VAL A 93 -4.20 -3.53 7.74
N ALA A 94 -5.18 -3.31 6.85
CA ALA A 94 -6.42 -4.07 6.76
C ALA A 94 -6.26 -5.38 5.96
N GLY A 95 -5.42 -5.36 4.92
CA GLY A 95 -5.21 -6.46 3.98
C GLY A 95 -4.09 -6.19 3.00
#